data_AF-A0A078QNT2-F1
#
_entry.id   AF-A0A078QNT2-F1
#
_cell.length_a   1.000
_cell.length_b   1.000
_cell.length_c   1.000
_cell.angle_alpha   90.00
_cell.angle_beta   90.00
_cell.angle_gamma   90.00
#
_symmetry.space_group_name_H-M   'P 1'
#
loop_
_entity.id
_entity.type
_entity.pdbx_description
1 polymer ?
#
loop_
_entity_poly.entity_id
_entity_poly.type
_entity_poly.pdbx_seq_one_letter_code
_entity_poly.pdbx_strand_id
1 'polypeptide(L)'
;MAVGIIFSFLAPGFTPDLSAFLFGNILTITPTDILLLAILSVLLTLFFTLFLNPIICIAFDREFARSQRIPVALFEYILMMFIALTIVSCLRMVGIVLAISLLTLPQMTANLFTHSFKKIIWWSVITGYAGCLGGLFISYKLQVPSGAAIIFFSILIYTFCKMGKSMYLCKQKKLNQTNGYGN
;
A
#
# COMPACT_ATOMS: atom_id res chain seq x y z
N MET A 1 4.86 0.40 -17.54
CA MET A 1 6.28 0.05 -17.32
C MET A 1 6.88 -0.71 -18.50
N ALA A 2 6.29 -1.82 -18.97
CA ALA A 2 6.84 -2.62 -20.08
C ALA A 2 7.26 -1.81 -21.32
N VAL A 3 6.38 -0.92 -21.80
CA VAL A 3 6.65 -0.04 -22.95
C VAL A 3 7.86 0.89 -22.70
N GLY A 4 8.00 1.46 -21.50
CA GLY A 4 9.13 2.33 -21.16
C GLY A 4 10.47 1.60 -21.09
N ILE A 5 10.47 0.36 -20.60
CA ILE A 5 11.67 -0.49 -20.62
C ILE A 5 12.06 -0.81 -22.06
N ILE A 6 11.10 -1.19 -22.91
CA ILE A 6 11.34 -1.48 -24.33
C ILE A 6 11.96 -0.26 -25.05
N PHE A 7 11.42 0.94 -24.85
CA PHE A 7 11.99 2.16 -25.45
C PHE A 7 13.38 2.50 -24.90
N SER A 8 13.64 2.27 -23.61
CA SER A 8 14.97 2.46 -23.04
C SER A 8 16.01 1.50 -23.63
N PHE A 9 15.63 0.25 -23.92
CA PHE A 9 16.50 -0.72 -24.57
C PHE A 9 16.74 -0.41 -26.05
N LEU A 10 15.81 0.29 -26.71
CA LEU A 10 15.92 0.67 -28.12
C LEU A 10 16.72 1.97 -28.34
N ALA A 11 16.98 2.75 -27.28
CA ALA A 11 17.78 3.98 -27.34
C ALA A 11 19.27 3.69 -27.09
N PRO A 12 20.13 3.60 -28.13
CA PRO A 12 21.56 3.36 -27.96
C PRO A 12 22.22 4.54 -27.22
N GLY A 13 22.89 4.26 -26.09
CA GLY A 13 23.65 5.24 -25.30
C GLY A 13 23.07 5.58 -23.93
N PHE A 14 21.87 5.10 -23.58
CA PHE A 14 21.32 5.21 -22.21
C PHE A 14 21.58 3.91 -21.43
N THR A 15 22.58 3.90 -20.55
CA THR A 15 22.73 2.88 -19.50
C THR A 15 22.55 3.48 -18.10
N PRO A 16 21.38 4.07 -17.76
CA PRO A 16 21.06 4.25 -16.36
C PRO A 16 20.92 2.87 -15.71
N ASP A 17 21.40 2.71 -14.48
CA ASP A 17 21.18 1.52 -13.65
C ASP A 17 19.67 1.37 -13.34
N LEU A 18 18.93 0.89 -14.34
CA LEU A 18 17.48 0.79 -14.31
C LEU A 18 17.04 -0.14 -13.17
N SER A 19 17.79 -1.21 -12.95
CA SER A 19 17.60 -2.14 -11.83
C SER A 19 17.67 -1.42 -10.48
N ALA A 20 18.65 -0.52 -10.28
CA ALA A 20 18.79 0.26 -9.05
C ALA A 20 17.61 1.22 -8.84
N PHE A 21 17.08 1.83 -9.91
CA PHE A 21 15.91 2.70 -9.81
C PHE A 21 14.59 1.92 -9.60
N LEU A 22 14.46 0.74 -10.22
CA LEU A 22 13.26 -0.10 -10.12
C LEU A 22 13.12 -0.76 -8.75
N PHE A 23 14.23 -1.31 -8.24
CA PHE A 23 14.24 -2.08 -6.98
C PHE A 23 14.71 -1.29 -5.76
N GLY A 24 15.39 -0.15 -5.99
CA GLY A 24 15.98 0.66 -4.93
C GLY A 24 17.05 -0.08 -4.13
N ASN A 25 17.62 0.61 -3.17
CA ASN A 25 18.41 -0.04 -2.13
C ASN A 25 18.04 0.56 -0.77
N ILE A 26 17.30 -0.22 0.02
CA ILE A 26 16.86 0.20 1.35
C ILE A 26 18.04 0.32 2.33
N LEU A 27 19.18 -0.30 2.02
CA LEU A 27 20.40 -0.29 2.83
C LEU A 27 21.21 1.00 2.67
N THR A 28 21.01 1.76 1.59
CA THR A 28 21.72 3.02 1.33
C THR A 28 20.98 4.25 1.87
N ILE A 29 19.93 4.04 2.66
CA ILE A 29 19.13 5.12 3.24
C ILE A 29 19.94 5.85 4.31
N THR A 30 19.99 7.17 4.22
CA THR A 30 20.69 8.01 5.20
C THR A 30 19.83 8.29 6.43
N PRO A 31 20.42 8.59 7.61
CA PRO A 31 19.65 8.97 8.79
C PRO A 31 18.77 10.22 8.56
N THR A 32 19.21 11.14 7.68
CA THR A 32 18.43 12.32 7.29
C THR A 32 17.17 11.95 6.51
N ASP A 33 17.26 10.95 5.63
CA ASP A 33 16.11 10.43 4.89
C ASP A 33 15.07 9.80 5.84
N ILE A 34 15.54 9.03 6.83
CA ILE A 34 14.69 8.41 7.86
C ILE A 34 13.98 9.48 8.70
N LEU A 35 14.69 10.53 9.11
CA LEU A 35 14.12 11.62 9.90
C LEU A 35 13.04 12.37 9.10
N LEU A 36 13.26 12.63 7.82
CA LEU A 36 12.29 13.29 6.95
C LEU A 36 11.02 12.45 6.78
N LEU A 37 11.16 11.13 6.56
CA LEU A 37 10.03 10.20 6.51
C LEU A 37 9.29 10.09 7.86
N ALA A 38 10.01 10.11 8.98
CA ALA A 38 9.41 10.05 10.31
C ALA A 38 8.54 11.28 10.57
N ILE A 39 9.04 12.49 10.25
CA ILE A 39 8.27 13.74 10.36
C ILE A 39 7.03 13.69 9.46
N LEU A 40 7.20 13.27 8.20
CA LEU A 40 6.10 13.15 7.25
C LEU A 40 5.03 12.15 7.73
N SER A 41 5.45 11.00 8.25
CA SER A 41 4.56 9.96 8.79
C SER A 41 3.78 10.44 10.01
N VAL A 42 4.42 11.15 10.94
CA VAL A 42 3.75 11.74 12.11
C VAL A 42 2.74 12.80 11.67
N LEU A 43 3.12 13.67 10.73
CA LEU A 43 2.26 14.71 10.18
C LEU A 43 1.02 14.11 9.50
N LEU A 44 1.19 13.09 8.65
CA LEU A 44 0.08 12.37 8.01
C LEU A 44 -0.82 11.71 9.06
N THR A 45 -0.23 11.03 10.04
CA THR A 45 -0.99 10.33 11.08
C THR A 45 -1.84 11.32 11.87
N LEU A 46 -1.26 12.44 12.30
CA LEU A 46 -1.96 13.50 13.02
C LEU A 46 -3.10 14.10 12.17
N PHE A 47 -2.83 14.41 10.91
CA PHE A 47 -3.83 14.93 9.98
C PHE A 47 -5.00 13.96 9.80
N PHE A 48 -4.71 12.68 9.55
CA PHE A 48 -5.75 11.66 9.40
C PHE A 48 -6.55 11.41 10.67
N THR A 49 -5.93 11.44 11.85
CA THR A 49 -6.66 11.27 13.12
C THR A 49 -7.59 12.44 13.40
N LEU A 50 -7.17 13.69 13.14
CA LEU A 50 -7.99 14.88 13.37
C LEU A 50 -9.11 15.03 12.33
N PHE A 51 -8.82 14.78 11.05
CA PHE A 51 -9.74 15.03 9.94
C PHE A 51 -10.40 13.76 9.40
N LEU A 52 -10.43 12.67 10.18
CA LEU A 52 -10.97 11.39 9.73
C LEU A 52 -12.46 11.47 9.32
N ASN A 53 -13.27 12.19 10.11
CA ASN A 53 -14.70 12.35 9.84
C ASN A 53 -14.98 13.10 8.53
N PRO A 54 -14.42 14.32 8.29
CA PRO A 54 -14.65 15.02 7.03
C PRO A 54 -14.12 14.26 5.81
N ILE A 55 -12.98 13.57 5.92
CA ILE A 55 -12.45 12.72 4.83
C ILE A 55 -13.44 11.62 4.47
N ILE A 56 -14.03 10.96 5.47
CA ILE A 56 -15.05 9.91 5.24
C ILE A 56 -16.32 10.51 4.63
N CYS A 57 -16.80 11.66 5.11
CA CYS A 57 -17.98 12.33 4.54
C CYS A 57 -17.79 12.63 3.05
N ILE A 58 -16.63 13.18 2.67
CA ILE A 58 -16.28 13.47 1.28
C ILE A 58 -16.20 12.19 0.44
N ALA A 59 -15.71 11.09 1.02
CA ALA A 59 -15.60 9.80 0.34
C ALA A 59 -16.95 9.11 0.08
N PHE A 60 -17.95 9.33 0.94
CA PHE A 60 -19.30 8.79 0.75
C PHE A 60 -20.12 9.61 -0.25
N ASP A 61 -20.17 10.93 -0.07
CA ASP A 61 -20.91 11.82 -0.96
C ASP A 61 -20.30 13.23 -0.94
N ARG A 62 -19.71 13.60 -2.07
CA ARG A 62 -19.05 14.90 -2.28
C ARG A 62 -20.05 16.04 -2.33
N GLU A 63 -21.20 15.83 -2.96
CA GLU A 63 -22.24 16.85 -3.12
C GLU A 63 -22.93 17.13 -1.78
N PHE A 64 -23.18 16.07 -0.99
CA PHE A 64 -23.68 16.20 0.37
C PHE A 64 -22.70 16.93 1.29
N ALA A 65 -21.41 16.59 1.23
CA ALA A 65 -20.38 17.29 2.02
C ALA A 65 -20.29 18.78 1.66
N ARG A 66 -20.45 19.13 0.37
CA ARG A 66 -20.48 20.52 -0.10
C ARG A 66 -21.70 21.28 0.41
N SER A 67 -22.87 20.62 0.44
CA SER A 67 -24.10 21.16 1.03
C SER A 67 -23.95 21.44 2.54
N GLN A 68 -23.22 20.59 3.26
CA GLN A 68 -22.89 20.78 4.68
C GLN A 68 -21.78 21.83 4.95
N ARG A 69 -21.44 22.66 3.94
CA ARG A 69 -20.40 23.70 4.02
C ARG A 69 -19.00 23.19 4.35
N ILE A 70 -18.70 21.91 4.10
CA ILE A 70 -17.34 21.39 4.19
C ILE A 70 -16.58 21.85 2.95
N PRO A 71 -15.37 22.43 3.07
CA PRO A 71 -14.58 22.86 1.92
C PRO A 71 -13.94 21.65 1.21
N VAL A 72 -14.74 20.92 0.42
CA VAL A 72 -14.35 19.67 -0.26
C VAL A 72 -13.06 19.83 -1.06
N ALA A 73 -12.98 20.87 -1.90
CA ALA A 73 -11.82 21.13 -2.76
C ALA A 73 -10.52 21.31 -1.94
N LEU A 74 -10.58 22.00 -0.80
CA LEU A 74 -9.42 22.22 0.06
C LEU A 74 -8.90 20.89 0.62
N PHE A 75 -9.80 20.03 1.11
CA PHE A 75 -9.42 18.70 1.60
C PHE A 75 -8.85 17.81 0.49
N GLU A 76 -9.41 17.85 -0.72
CA GLU A 76 -8.89 17.10 -1.86
C GLU A 76 -7.48 17.56 -2.24
N TYR A 77 -7.22 18.86 -2.34
CA TYR A 77 -5.89 19.38 -2.66
C TYR A 77 -4.86 19.04 -1.57
N ILE A 78 -5.24 19.15 -0.29
CA ILE A 78 -4.33 18.77 0.82
C ILE A 78 -4.03 17.27 0.79
N LEU A 79 -5.05 16.43 0.56
CA LEU A 79 -4.84 14.99 0.44
C LEU A 79 -3.93 14.65 -0.76
N MET A 80 -4.17 15.25 -1.92
CA MET A 80 -3.32 15.06 -3.10
C MET A 80 -1.88 15.52 -2.84
N MET A 81 -1.69 16.63 -2.13
CA MET A 81 -0.37 17.12 -1.72
C MET A 81 0.35 16.10 -0.84
N PHE A 82 -0.31 15.58 0.21
CA PHE A 82 0.27 14.57 1.08
C PHE A 82 0.61 13.26 0.35
N ILE A 83 -0.28 12.82 -0.54
CA ILE A 83 -0.05 11.63 -1.37
C ILE A 83 1.16 11.84 -2.26
N ALA A 84 1.25 12.98 -2.95
CA ALA A 84 2.38 13.31 -3.82
C ALA A 84 3.70 13.35 -3.03
N LEU A 85 3.74 14.05 -1.89
CA LEU A 85 4.92 14.11 -1.03
C LEU A 85 5.36 12.73 -0.56
N THR A 86 4.40 11.89 -0.15
CA THR A 86 4.67 10.52 0.32
C THR A 86 5.24 9.67 -0.80
N ILE A 87 4.61 9.67 -1.98
CA ILE A 87 5.08 8.89 -3.14
C ILE A 87 6.48 9.34 -3.54
N VAL A 88 6.71 10.64 -3.74
CA VAL A 88 8.02 11.16 -4.15
C VAL A 88 9.11 10.78 -3.14
N SER A 89 8.84 10.89 -1.84
CA SER A 89 9.79 10.51 -0.79
C SER A 89 10.08 9.01 -0.79
N CYS A 90 9.06 8.16 -0.95
CA CYS A 90 9.23 6.71 -1.03
C CYS A 90 10.02 6.28 -2.27
N LEU A 91 9.75 6.88 -3.43
CA LEU A 91 10.39 6.53 -4.70
C LEU A 91 11.92 6.72 -4.63
N ARG A 92 12.38 7.81 -4.00
CA ARG A 92 13.81 8.14 -3.89
C ARG A 92 14.60 7.09 -3.12
N MET A 93 13.99 6.47 -2.11
CA MET A 93 14.68 5.58 -1.18
C MET A 93 14.50 4.11 -1.53
N VAL A 94 13.28 3.74 -1.90
CA VAL A 94 12.82 2.35 -1.94
C VAL A 94 12.71 1.83 -3.38
N GLY A 95 12.60 2.72 -4.37
CA GLY A 95 12.42 2.35 -5.77
C GLY A 95 10.95 2.23 -6.18
N ILE A 96 10.68 2.38 -7.48
CA ILE A 96 9.32 2.55 -8.00
C ILE A 96 8.45 1.29 -7.89
N VAL A 97 9.03 0.10 -8.08
CA VAL A 97 8.26 -1.15 -8.09
C VAL A 97 7.81 -1.52 -6.67
N LEU A 98 8.71 -1.38 -5.69
CA LEU A 98 8.40 -1.66 -4.29
C LEU A 98 7.42 -0.63 -3.73
N ALA A 99 7.56 0.66 -4.07
CA ALA A 99 6.62 1.69 -3.63
C ALA A 99 5.17 1.41 -4.10
N ILE A 100 4.96 1.09 -5.38
CA ILE A 100 3.63 0.78 -5.90
C ILE A 100 3.05 -0.48 -5.25
N SER A 101 3.90 -1.48 -5.01
CA SER A 101 3.49 -2.73 -4.37
C SER A 101 3.05 -2.49 -2.92
N LEU A 102 3.80 -1.69 -2.16
CA LEU A 102 3.46 -1.34 -0.77
C LEU A 102 2.23 -0.43 -0.67
N LEU A 103 1.91 0.36 -1.68
CA LEU A 103 0.68 1.16 -1.70
C LEU A 103 -0.56 0.32 -2.01
N THR A 104 -0.41 -0.76 -2.79
CA THR A 104 -1.54 -1.54 -3.31
C THR A 104 -1.81 -2.82 -2.53
N LEU A 105 -0.78 -3.63 -2.25
CA LEU A 105 -0.93 -4.96 -1.65
C LEU A 105 -1.52 -4.96 -0.23
N PRO A 106 -1.04 -4.14 0.74
CA PRO A 106 -1.62 -4.16 2.08
C PRO A 106 -3.05 -3.62 2.10
N GLN A 107 -3.36 -2.63 1.27
CA GLN A 107 -4.72 -2.10 1.12
C GLN A 107 -5.67 -3.14 0.51
N MET A 108 -5.24 -3.84 -0.54
CA MET A 108 -5.98 -4.97 -1.11
C MET A 108 -6.19 -6.07 -0.07
N THR A 109 -5.13 -6.45 0.66
CA THR A 109 -5.19 -7.49 1.70
C THR A 109 -6.16 -7.11 2.83
N ALA A 110 -6.14 -5.87 3.31
CA ALA A 110 -7.04 -5.39 4.35
C ALA A 110 -8.51 -5.37 3.90
N ASN A 111 -8.78 -4.97 2.66
CA ASN A 111 -10.13 -4.93 2.08
C ASN A 111 -10.76 -6.34 1.98
N LEU A 112 -9.96 -7.41 1.97
CA LEU A 112 -10.52 -8.75 2.04
C LEU A 112 -11.22 -9.03 3.38
N PHE A 113 -10.72 -8.52 4.51
CA PHE A 113 -11.25 -8.88 5.82
C PHE A 113 -12.34 -7.95 6.33
N THR A 114 -12.42 -6.73 5.83
CA THR A 114 -13.32 -5.72 6.41
C THR A 114 -13.72 -4.65 5.41
N HIS A 115 -14.98 -4.17 5.51
CA HIS A 115 -15.54 -3.09 4.70
C HIS A 115 -15.59 -1.72 5.41
N SER A 116 -15.18 -1.63 6.68
CA SER A 116 -15.12 -0.38 7.43
C SER A 116 -13.79 0.35 7.21
N PHE A 117 -13.84 1.61 6.75
CA PHE A 117 -12.66 2.46 6.50
C PHE A 117 -11.64 2.47 7.65
N LYS A 118 -12.07 2.70 8.89
CA LYS A 118 -11.16 2.75 10.06
C LYS A 118 -10.38 1.45 10.25
N LYS A 119 -11.06 0.31 10.06
CA LYS A 119 -10.44 -1.01 10.21
C LYS A 119 -9.51 -1.32 9.04
N ILE A 120 -9.85 -0.90 7.81
CA ILE A 120 -8.98 -1.08 6.63
C ILE A 120 -7.64 -0.37 6.85
N ILE A 121 -7.65 0.86 7.38
CA ILE A 121 -6.41 1.60 7.68
C ILE A 121 -5.52 0.78 8.62
N TRP A 122 -6.07 0.32 9.73
CA TRP A 122 -5.30 -0.39 10.76
C TRP A 122 -4.77 -1.75 10.27
N TRP A 123 -5.61 -2.53 9.58
CA TRP A 123 -5.20 -3.81 8.97
C TRP A 123 -4.16 -3.63 7.87
N SER A 124 -4.25 -2.57 7.07
CA SER A 124 -3.27 -2.26 6.03
C SER A 124 -1.91 -1.96 6.63
N VAL A 125 -1.85 -1.19 7.72
CA VAL A 125 -0.58 -0.88 8.41
C VAL A 125 0.07 -2.15 8.95
N ILE A 126 -0.70 -3.03 9.62
CA ILE A 126 -0.15 -4.29 10.17
C ILE A 126 0.36 -5.21 9.06
N THR A 127 -0.44 -5.42 8.02
CA THR A 127 -0.07 -6.33 6.93
C THR A 127 1.12 -5.80 6.13
N GLY A 128 1.19 -4.49 5.91
CA GLY A 128 2.35 -3.83 5.29
C GLY A 128 3.61 -3.97 6.13
N TYR A 129 3.52 -3.72 7.45
CA TYR A 129 4.65 -3.86 8.37
C TYR A 129 5.16 -5.30 8.45
N ALA A 130 4.25 -6.27 8.59
CA ALA A 130 4.59 -7.70 8.57
C ALA A 130 5.24 -8.11 7.23
N GLY A 131 4.73 -7.59 6.11
CA GLY A 131 5.29 -7.78 4.78
C GLY A 131 6.72 -7.28 4.64
N CYS A 132 6.98 -6.04 5.09
CA CYS A 132 8.32 -5.46 5.10
C CYS A 132 9.30 -6.25 5.98
N LEU A 133 8.91 -6.58 7.21
CA LEU A 133 9.79 -7.31 8.14
C LEU A 133 10.14 -8.70 7.63
N GLY A 134 9.14 -9.48 7.19
CA GLY A 134 9.38 -10.83 6.69
C GLY A 134 10.17 -10.84 5.38
N GLY A 135 9.86 -9.91 4.47
CA GLY A 135 10.61 -9.72 3.23
C GLY A 135 12.07 -9.34 3.46
N LEU A 136 12.33 -8.45 4.42
CA LEU A 136 13.69 -8.05 4.79
C LEU A 136 14.47 -9.20 5.44
N PHE A 137 13.83 -9.99 6.30
CA PHE A 137 14.45 -11.17 6.91
C PHE A 137 14.86 -12.22 5.86
N ILE A 138 14.01 -12.44 4.85
CA ILE A 138 14.29 -13.32 3.71
C ILE A 138 15.44 -12.76 2.86
N SER A 139 15.44 -11.46 2.58
CA SER A 139 16.53 -10.78 1.86
C SER A 139 17.88 -10.97 2.56
N TYR A 140 17.90 -10.85 3.90
CA TYR A 140 19.13 -11.05 4.68
C TYR A 140 19.69 -12.47 4.57
N LYS A 141 18.83 -13.50 4.61
CA LYS A 141 19.29 -14.90 4.49
C LYS A 141 19.75 -15.29 3.09
N LEU A 142 19.04 -14.83 2.05
CA LEU A 142 19.26 -15.25 0.66
C LEU A 142 20.17 -14.30 -0.12
N GLN A 143 20.61 -13.17 0.46
CA GLN A 143 21.41 -12.12 -0.20
C GLN A 143 20.78 -11.61 -1.50
N VAL A 144 19.44 -11.59 -1.57
CA VAL A 144 18.65 -11.12 -2.73
C VAL A 144 18.29 -9.65 -2.53
N PRO A 145 18.15 -8.84 -3.61
CA PRO A 145 17.69 -7.45 -3.51
C PRO A 145 16.45 -7.30 -2.62
N SER A 146 16.57 -6.45 -1.60
CA SER A 146 15.52 -6.31 -0.57
C SER A 146 14.17 -5.87 -1.14
N GLY A 147 14.18 -5.04 -2.18
CA GLY A 147 12.98 -4.63 -2.90
C GLY A 147 12.16 -5.81 -3.43
N ALA A 148 12.82 -6.71 -4.16
CA ALA A 148 12.18 -7.89 -4.76
C ALA A 148 11.69 -8.88 -3.69
N ALA A 149 12.48 -9.10 -2.63
CA ALA A 149 12.11 -10.00 -1.54
C ALA A 149 10.86 -9.51 -0.77
N ILE A 150 10.75 -8.21 -0.51
CA ILE A 150 9.58 -7.62 0.15
C ILE A 150 8.33 -7.77 -0.72
N ILE A 151 8.41 -7.46 -2.02
CA ILE A 151 7.28 -7.63 -2.95
C ILE A 151 6.82 -9.08 -2.95
N PHE A 152 7.76 -10.03 -3.12
CA PHE A 152 7.44 -11.45 -3.17
C PHE A 152 6.75 -11.94 -1.89
N PHE A 153 7.25 -11.51 -0.73
CA PHE A 153 6.66 -11.88 0.55
C PHE A 153 5.28 -11.23 0.76
N SER A 154 5.09 -9.96 0.38
CA SER A 154 3.78 -9.30 0.43
C SER A 154 2.75 -9.98 -0.49
N ILE A 155 3.15 -10.46 -1.67
CA ILE A 155 2.28 -11.23 -2.57
C ILE A 155 1.90 -12.58 -1.94
N LEU A 156 2.84 -13.25 -1.27
CA LEU A 156 2.56 -14.48 -0.53
C LEU A 156 1.52 -14.25 0.57
N ILE A 157 1.68 -13.20 1.39
CA ILE A 157 0.70 -12.82 2.41
C ILE A 157 -0.67 -12.57 1.78
N TYR A 158 -0.73 -11.75 0.72
CA TYR A 158 -1.99 -11.44 0.05
C TYR A 158 -2.68 -12.70 -0.49
N THR A 159 -1.92 -13.59 -1.14
CA THR A 159 -2.42 -14.84 -1.70
C THR A 159 -2.93 -15.77 -0.61
N PHE A 160 -2.18 -15.91 0.48
CA PHE A 160 -2.57 -16.72 1.62
C PHE A 160 -3.84 -16.20 2.29
N CYS A 161 -3.93 -14.89 2.53
CA CYS A 161 -5.14 -14.24 3.05
C CYS A 161 -6.35 -14.42 2.11
N LYS A 162 -6.14 -14.32 0.80
CA LYS A 162 -7.19 -14.53 -0.20
C LYS A 162 -7.70 -15.97 -0.24
N MET A 163 -6.80 -16.94 -0.21
CA MET A 163 -7.15 -18.36 -0.10
C MET A 163 -7.87 -18.66 1.20
N GLY A 164 -7.39 -18.14 2.33
CA GLY A 164 -8.02 -18.31 3.65
C GLY A 164 -9.46 -17.78 3.66
N LYS A 165 -9.69 -16.57 3.16
CA LYS A 165 -11.05 -16.01 3.05
C LYS A 165 -11.93 -16.81 2.09
N SER A 166 -11.41 -17.17 0.91
CA SER A 166 -12.15 -17.95 -0.09
C SER A 166 -12.58 -19.31 0.48
N MET A 167 -11.70 -19.97 1.23
CA MET A 167 -11.98 -21.25 1.88
C MET A 167 -12.99 -21.09 3.04
N TYR A 168 -12.91 -20.01 3.81
CA TYR A 168 -13.87 -19.72 4.89
C TYR A 168 -15.28 -19.43 4.35
N LEU A 169 -15.38 -18.64 3.27
CA LEU A 169 -16.65 -18.36 2.59
C LEU A 169 -17.24 -19.62 1.93
N CYS A 170 -16.39 -20.46 1.33
CA CYS A 170 -16.84 -21.72 0.74
C CYS A 170 -17.35 -22.70 1.81
N LYS A 171 -16.71 -22.73 2.98
CA LYS A 171 -17.14 -23.56 4.13
C LYS A 171 -18.46 -23.07 4.71
N GLN A 172 -18.66 -21.76 4.83
CA GLN A 172 -19.92 -21.17 5.30
C GLN A 172 -21.07 -21.38 4.31
N LYS A 173 -20.81 -21.28 2.99
CA LYS A 173 -21.82 -21.57 1.96
C LYS A 173 -22.26 -23.04 1.97
N LYS A 174 -21.34 -23.96 2.25
CA LYS A 174 -21.64 -25.40 2.38
C LYS A 174 -22.50 -25.70 3.61
N LEU A 175 -22.21 -25.06 4.75
CA LEU A 175 -22.97 -25.21 6.00
C LEU A 175 -24.41 -24.67 5.89
N ASN A 176 -24.60 -23.52 5.23
CA ASN A 176 -25.96 -22.98 4.99
C ASN A 176 -26.77 -23.82 3.99
N GLN A 177 -26.13 -24.52 3.05
CA GLN A 177 -26.83 -25.44 2.15
C GLN A 177 -27.23 -26.74 2.83
N THR A 178 -26.47 -27.24 3.82
CA THR A 178 -26.84 -28.48 4.54
C THR A 178 -28.01 -28.26 5.51
N ASN A 179 -28.19 -27.03 6.02
CA ASN A 179 -29.29 -26.68 6.93
C ASN A 179 -30.61 -26.31 6.21
N GLY A 180 -30.60 -26.24 4.88
CA GLY A 180 -31.76 -25.86 4.04
C GLY A 180 -32.58 -27.02 3.47
N TYR A 181 -32.16 -28.28 3.70
CA TYR A 181 -32.88 -29.49 3.27
C TYR A 181 -33.54 -30.25 4.44
N GLY A 182 -33.63 -29.63 5.61
CA GLY A 182 -34.14 -30.23 6.86
C GLY A 182 -35.44 -29.63 7.40
N ASN A 183 -36.21 -28.88 6.58
CA ASN A 183 -37.59 -28.49 6.89
C ASN A 183 -38.49 -28.87 5.73
#